data_AF-A0A1N7P5G5-F1
#
_entry.id   AF-A0A1N7P5G5-F1
#
_cell.length_a   1.000
_cell.length_b   1.000
_cell.length_c   1.000
_cell.angle_alpha   90.00
_cell.angle_beta   90.00
_cell.angle_gamma   90.00
#
_symmetry.space_group_name_H-M   'P 1'
#
loop_
_entity.id
_entity.type
_entity.pdbx_description
1 polymer ?
#
loop_
_entity_poly.entity_id
_entity_poly.type
_entity_poly.pdbx_seq_one_letter_code
_entity_poly.pdbx_strand_id
1 'polypeptide(L)'
;MKRILKAFIIFVAIIGMLFLWYDQSRSFFKATNGKSITMWKRYGGTCYLVPGKYYGVTKPKDGYIETSNRSYLTLYYSNKLPNFILLRQESNYDYKAYNSIDKKYLFEDYTSNKEKYKPIIYKENAEKFSDVNKDASFLSINILEGYATDGTGKTQR
;
A
#
# COMPACT_ATOMS: atom_id res chain seq x y z
N MET A 1 -26.63 35.51 21.99
CA MET A 1 -25.34 34.89 22.37
C MET A 1 -25.39 33.36 22.51
N LYS A 2 -26.19 32.75 23.41
CA LYS A 2 -26.19 31.28 23.60
C LYS A 2 -26.53 30.46 22.34
N ARG A 3 -27.43 30.93 21.47
CA ARG A 3 -27.78 30.26 20.20
C ARG A 3 -26.65 30.32 19.17
N ILE A 4 -25.95 31.45 19.10
CA ILE A 4 -24.80 31.66 18.20
C ILE A 4 -23.62 30.79 18.65
N LEU A 5 -23.34 30.75 19.96
CA LEU A 5 -22.30 29.88 20.52
C LEU A 5 -22.59 28.40 20.26
N LYS A 6 -23.83 27.94 20.44
CA LYS A 6 -24.24 26.57 20.10
C LYS A 6 -24.05 26.26 18.61
N ALA A 7 -24.47 27.18 17.73
CA ALA A 7 -24.28 27.01 16.29
C ALA A 7 -22.80 26.93 15.90
N PHE A 8 -21.94 27.76 16.52
CA PHE A 8 -20.50 27.71 16.31
C PHE A 8 -19.89 26.38 16.77
N ILE A 9 -20.27 25.88 17.95
CA ILE A 9 -19.80 24.57 18.44
C ILE A 9 -20.19 23.45 17.48
N ILE A 10 -21.45 23.45 17.00
CA ILE A 10 -21.92 22.46 16.02
C ILE A 10 -21.11 22.55 14.72
N PHE A 11 -20.85 23.76 14.24
CA PHE A 11 -20.05 23.98 13.04
C PHE A 11 -18.63 23.41 13.18
N VAL A 12 -17.95 23.70 14.28
CA VAL A 12 -16.61 23.16 14.57
C VAL A 12 -16.64 21.63 14.68
N ALA A 13 -17.68 21.06 15.30
CA ALA A 13 -17.84 19.61 15.40
C ALA A 13 -18.03 18.95 14.02
N ILE A 14 -18.82 19.55 13.13
CA ILE A 14 -19.01 19.08 11.75
C ILE A 14 -17.69 19.10 10.99
N ILE A 15 -16.93 20.20 11.07
CA ILE A 15 -15.60 20.29 10.46
C ILE A 15 -14.69 19.20 11.00
N GLY A 16 -14.64 19.00 12.31
CA GLY A 16 -13.85 17.94 12.94
C GLY A 16 -14.22 16.54 12.44
N MET A 17 -15.52 16.25 12.29
CA MET A 17 -15.98 14.97 11.74
C MET A 17 -15.58 14.77 10.28
N LEU A 18 -15.66 15.81 9.44
CA LEU A 18 -15.23 15.75 8.05
C LEU A 18 -13.71 15.49 7.94
N PHE A 19 -12.91 16.15 8.79
CA PHE A 19 -11.47 15.91 8.86
C PHE A 19 -11.15 14.47 9.27
N LEU A 20 -11.82 13.96 10.30
CA LEU A 20 -11.64 12.59 10.75
C LEU A 20 -12.05 11.58 9.67
N TRP A 21 -13.15 11.83 8.96
CA TRP A 21 -13.58 10.97 7.87
C TRP A 21 -12.53 10.93 6.75
N TYR A 22 -12.05 12.09 6.31
CA TYR A 22 -11.02 12.17 5.28
C TYR A 22 -9.74 11.42 5.69
N ASP A 23 -9.25 11.66 6.91
CA ASP A 23 -8.02 11.04 7.42
C ASP A 23 -8.18 9.53 7.69
N GLN A 24 -9.40 9.04 7.90
CA GLN A 24 -9.70 7.61 8.06
C GLN A 24 -10.10 6.92 6.75
N SER A 25 -10.13 7.64 5.62
CA SER A 25 -10.38 7.03 4.32
C SER A 25 -9.25 6.08 3.92
N ARG A 26 -9.62 4.91 3.38
CA ARG A 26 -8.70 3.84 3.01
C ARG A 26 -9.15 3.21 1.70
N SER A 27 -8.18 2.88 0.85
CA SER A 27 -8.41 2.08 -0.35
C SER A 27 -7.89 0.66 -0.14
N PHE A 28 -8.59 -0.33 -0.70
CA PHE A 28 -8.19 -1.72 -0.62
C PHE A 28 -7.97 -2.27 -2.02
N PHE A 29 -6.78 -2.81 -2.26
CA PHE A 29 -6.42 -3.36 -3.55
C PHE A 29 -6.08 -4.84 -3.41
N LYS A 30 -6.39 -5.63 -4.44
CA LYS A 30 -6.20 -7.08 -4.44
C LYS A 30 -5.31 -7.50 -5.61
N ALA A 31 -4.26 -8.26 -5.31
CA ALA A 31 -3.44 -8.91 -6.32
C ALA A 31 -4.14 -10.15 -6.89
N THR A 32 -3.65 -10.66 -8.02
CA THR A 32 -4.24 -11.82 -8.72
C THR A 32 -4.21 -13.11 -7.90
N ASN A 33 -3.22 -13.27 -7.00
CA ASN A 33 -3.15 -14.39 -6.06
C ASN A 33 -4.08 -14.25 -4.84
N GLY A 34 -4.91 -13.22 -4.80
CA GLY A 34 -5.87 -12.97 -3.75
C GLY A 34 -5.34 -12.22 -2.52
N LYS A 35 -4.03 -11.94 -2.43
CA LYS A 35 -3.47 -11.09 -1.38
C LYS A 35 -4.00 -9.66 -1.53
N SER A 36 -4.25 -8.99 -0.41
CA SER A 36 -4.73 -7.61 -0.41
C SER A 36 -3.72 -6.69 0.25
N ILE A 37 -3.77 -5.41 -0.11
CA ILE A 37 -3.08 -4.33 0.57
C ILE A 37 -4.09 -3.22 0.87
N THR A 38 -3.93 -2.59 2.03
CA THR A 38 -4.62 -1.37 2.39
C THR A 38 -3.70 -0.20 2.11
N MET A 39 -4.17 0.77 1.33
CA MET A 39 -3.52 2.07 1.16
C MET A 39 -4.24 3.08 2.05
N TRP A 40 -3.50 3.67 2.99
CA TRP A 40 -4.02 4.64 3.93
C TRP A 40 -3.24 5.94 3.84
N LYS A 41 -3.78 6.88 3.07
CA LYS A 41 -3.25 8.24 2.98
C LYS A 41 -3.62 9.01 4.24
N ARG A 42 -2.61 9.66 4.83
CA ARG A 42 -2.77 10.51 6.00
C ARG A 42 -2.71 11.97 5.58
N TYR A 43 -3.36 12.80 6.38
CA TYR A 43 -3.08 14.22 6.36
C TYR A 43 -1.58 14.46 6.67
N GLY A 44 -0.95 15.41 5.97
CA GLY A 44 0.48 15.70 6.12
C GLY A 44 1.41 15.02 5.11
N GLY A 45 0.88 14.27 4.13
CA GLY A 45 1.66 13.76 3.00
C GLY A 45 2.24 12.35 3.19
N THR A 46 1.95 11.68 4.31
CA THR A 46 2.37 10.30 4.58
C THR A 46 1.30 9.31 4.14
N CYS A 47 1.72 8.19 3.55
CA CYS A 47 0.88 7.04 3.22
C CYS A 47 1.40 5.79 3.93
N TYR A 48 0.50 5.00 4.49
CA TYR A 48 0.79 3.66 4.97
C TYR A 48 0.25 2.61 3.98
N LEU A 49 1.08 1.63 3.62
CA LEU A 49 0.63 0.42 2.94
C LEU A 49 0.68 -0.75 3.92
N VAL A 50 -0.45 -1.42 4.12
CA VAL A 50 -0.61 -2.47 5.14
C VAL A 50 -1.11 -3.76 4.49
N PRO A 51 -0.42 -4.90 4.61
CA PRO A 51 -0.89 -6.19 4.11
C PRO A 51 -2.25 -6.57 4.71
N GLY A 52 -3.16 -7.02 3.85
CA GLY A 52 -4.54 -7.33 4.19
C GLY A 52 -5.47 -6.11 4.17
N LYS A 53 -6.67 -6.28 4.75
CA LYS A 53 -7.63 -5.21 4.97
C LYS A 53 -7.47 -4.68 6.40
N TYR A 54 -6.95 -3.47 6.53
CA TYR A 54 -6.68 -2.82 7.80
C TYR A 54 -7.75 -1.77 8.12
N TYR A 55 -8.41 -1.93 9.26
CA TYR A 55 -9.47 -1.03 9.74
C TYR A 55 -9.14 -0.37 11.09
N GLY A 56 -7.90 -0.53 11.57
CA GLY A 56 -7.48 0.02 12.86
C GLY A 56 -7.42 1.55 12.82
N VAL A 57 -7.88 2.21 13.90
CA VAL A 57 -8.02 3.68 13.97
C VAL A 57 -6.68 4.40 14.03
N THR A 58 -5.67 3.75 14.62
CA THR A 58 -4.31 4.28 14.79
C THR A 58 -3.37 3.72 13.71
N LYS A 59 -2.18 4.30 13.55
CA LYS A 59 -1.14 3.69 12.71
C LYS A 59 -0.87 2.22 13.11
N PRO A 60 -0.55 1.34 12.16
CA PRO A 60 -0.05 0.00 12.49
C PRO A 60 1.23 0.10 13.34
N LYS A 61 1.43 -0.88 14.24
CA LYS A 61 2.64 -0.92 15.07
C LYS A 61 3.84 -1.50 14.33
N ASP A 62 3.57 -2.47 13.46
CA ASP A 62 4.53 -3.22 12.65
C ASP A 62 3.82 -3.78 11.39
N GLY A 63 4.56 -4.46 10.52
CA GLY A 63 4.01 -5.08 9.32
C GLY A 63 3.43 -4.09 8.32
N TYR A 64 4.07 -2.94 8.10
CA TYR A 64 3.60 -1.92 7.17
C TYR A 64 4.75 -1.22 6.43
N ILE A 65 4.40 -0.51 5.36
CA ILE A 65 5.31 0.37 4.63
C ILE A 65 4.84 1.80 4.83
N GLU A 66 5.76 2.70 5.11
CA GLU A 66 5.55 4.14 5.17
C GLU A 66 6.19 4.81 3.95
N THR A 67 5.47 5.67 3.25
CA THR A 67 5.99 6.42 2.11
C THR A 67 5.23 7.73 1.93
N SER A 68 5.56 8.48 0.89
CA SER A 68 4.85 9.70 0.48
C SER A 68 3.50 9.40 -0.18
N ASN A 69 2.52 10.27 0.02
CA ASN A 69 1.24 10.28 -0.71
C ASN A 69 1.41 10.49 -2.23
N ARG A 70 2.62 10.80 -2.69
CA ARG A 70 2.97 11.00 -4.10
C ARG A 70 3.77 9.84 -4.71
N SER A 71 4.02 8.80 -3.92
CA SER A 71 4.88 7.69 -4.32
C SER A 71 4.19 6.74 -5.30
N TYR A 72 5.01 5.99 -6.04
CA TYR A 72 4.61 4.86 -6.87
C TYR A 72 5.46 3.65 -6.49
N LEU A 73 4.81 2.58 -6.05
CA LEU A 73 5.44 1.35 -5.59
C LEU A 73 4.79 0.12 -6.25
N THR A 74 5.62 -0.83 -6.66
CA THR A 74 5.19 -2.17 -7.03
C THR A 74 5.46 -3.13 -5.87
N LEU A 75 4.43 -3.90 -5.48
CA LEU A 75 4.53 -4.99 -4.53
C LEU A 75 4.49 -6.33 -5.26
N TYR A 76 5.47 -7.20 -5.07
CA TYR A 76 5.44 -8.57 -5.57
C TYR A 76 5.15 -9.58 -4.46
N TYR A 77 4.38 -10.59 -4.81
CA TYR A 77 4.06 -11.74 -3.98
C TYR A 77 4.45 -13.01 -4.72
N SER A 78 4.97 -14.02 -4.00
CA SER A 78 5.22 -15.33 -4.58
C SER A 78 4.88 -16.46 -3.61
N ASN A 79 4.33 -17.55 -4.14
CA ASN A 79 4.11 -18.78 -3.37
C ASN A 79 5.42 -19.41 -2.90
N LYS A 80 6.54 -19.14 -3.61
CA LYS A 80 7.89 -19.57 -3.21
C LYS A 80 8.45 -18.75 -2.05
N LEU A 81 7.89 -17.56 -1.80
CA LEU A 81 8.30 -16.63 -0.74
C LEU A 81 7.07 -16.17 0.06
N PRO A 82 6.36 -17.08 0.75
CA PRO A 82 5.01 -16.83 1.25
C PRO A 82 4.90 -15.72 2.31
N ASN A 83 6.00 -15.44 3.02
CA ASN A 83 6.07 -14.41 4.05
C ASN A 83 6.72 -13.10 3.55
N PHE A 84 7.27 -13.09 2.34
CA PHE A 84 7.93 -11.90 1.80
C PHE A 84 7.01 -11.13 0.85
N ILE A 85 7.11 -9.81 0.92
CA ILE A 85 6.55 -8.86 -0.02
C ILE A 85 7.73 -8.08 -0.58
N LEU A 86 8.04 -8.28 -1.85
CA LEU A 86 9.16 -7.60 -2.47
C LEU A 86 8.71 -6.24 -2.98
N LEU A 87 9.51 -5.21 -2.69
CA LEU A 87 9.19 -3.82 -2.95
C LEU A 87 10.06 -3.32 -4.10
N ARG A 88 9.44 -2.80 -5.14
CA ARG A 88 10.14 -2.07 -6.19
C ARG A 88 9.63 -0.64 -6.21
N GLN A 89 10.53 0.29 -5.96
CA GLN A 89 10.27 1.70 -6.07
C GLN A 89 10.24 2.12 -7.53
N GLU A 90 9.16 2.78 -7.96
CA GLU A 90 8.97 3.29 -9.33
C GLU A 90 9.02 4.83 -9.39
N SER A 91 9.09 5.49 -8.23
CA SER A 91 9.15 6.96 -8.11
C SER A 91 10.36 7.42 -7.30
N ASN A 92 10.69 8.70 -7.34
CA ASN A 92 11.80 9.26 -6.56
C ASN A 92 11.48 9.48 -5.07
N TYR A 93 10.36 8.95 -4.57
CA TYR A 93 9.99 9.06 -3.15
C TYR A 93 10.40 7.80 -2.40
N ASP A 94 11.20 8.00 -1.37
CA ASP A 94 11.64 6.92 -0.48
C ASP A 94 10.46 6.25 0.25
N TYR A 95 10.72 5.04 0.70
CA TYR A 95 9.84 4.30 1.56
C TYR A 95 10.63 3.69 2.73
N LYS A 96 9.95 3.48 3.85
CA LYS A 96 10.47 2.75 5.01
C LYS A 96 9.58 1.54 5.24
N ALA A 97 10.19 0.37 5.32
CA ALA A 97 9.48 -0.86 5.59
C ALA A 97 9.66 -1.28 7.05
N TYR A 98 8.56 -1.59 7.72
CA TYR A 98 8.50 -2.04 9.10
C TYR A 98 8.02 -3.49 9.10
N ASN A 99 8.97 -4.41 9.22
CA ASN A 99 8.66 -5.85 9.24
C ASN A 99 7.81 -6.22 10.46
N SER A 100 6.92 -7.20 10.31
CA SER A 100 6.14 -7.65 11.44
C SER A 100 6.97 -8.50 12.41
N ILE A 101 6.72 -8.34 13.70
CA ILE A 101 7.38 -9.04 14.80
C ILE A 101 7.15 -10.55 14.68
N ASP A 102 5.95 -10.96 14.27
CA ASP A 102 5.59 -12.37 14.06
C ASP A 102 6.16 -12.96 12.75
N LYS A 103 6.90 -12.15 11.98
CA LYS A 103 7.48 -12.49 10.67
C LYS A 103 6.47 -12.95 9.62
N LYS A 104 5.17 -12.65 9.81
CA LYS A 104 4.12 -12.95 8.83
C LYS A 104 4.28 -12.13 7.56
N TYR A 105 4.78 -10.90 7.69
CA TYR A 105 5.06 -10.00 6.58
C TYR A 105 6.48 -9.42 6.73
N LEU A 106 7.35 -9.85 5.83
CA LEU A 106 8.72 -9.37 5.67
C LEU A 106 8.80 -8.60 4.35
N PHE A 107 9.32 -7.40 4.39
CA PHE A 107 9.50 -6.54 3.25
C PHE A 107 10.97 -6.52 2.86
N GLU A 108 11.23 -6.70 1.57
CA GLU A 108 12.57 -6.59 1.02
C GLU A 108 12.59 -5.78 -0.26
N ASP A 109 13.65 -5.00 -0.45
CA ASP A 109 13.85 -4.26 -1.69
C ASP A 109 14.22 -5.23 -2.82
N TYR A 110 13.37 -5.24 -3.85
CA TYR A 110 13.55 -6.02 -5.07
C TYR A 110 14.71 -5.48 -5.92
N THR A 111 14.82 -4.15 -6.05
CA THR A 111 15.79 -3.50 -6.93
C THR A 111 17.22 -3.78 -6.46
N SER A 112 17.49 -3.67 -5.17
CA SER A 112 18.80 -3.97 -4.57
C SER A 112 19.17 -5.45 -4.65
N ASN A 113 18.18 -6.35 -4.71
CA ASN A 113 18.37 -7.80 -4.72
C ASN A 113 17.85 -8.45 -6.01
N LYS A 114 17.91 -7.72 -7.12
CA LYS A 114 17.25 -8.09 -8.38
C LYS A 114 17.68 -9.46 -8.88
N GLU A 115 18.98 -9.76 -8.88
CA GLU A 115 19.51 -11.04 -9.38
C GLU A 115 18.99 -12.24 -8.59
N LYS A 116 18.78 -12.07 -7.28
CA LYS A 116 18.19 -13.10 -6.41
C LYS A 116 16.70 -13.32 -6.71
N TYR A 117 15.94 -12.25 -6.90
CA TYR A 117 14.48 -12.30 -6.96
C TYR A 117 13.88 -12.38 -8.36
N LYS A 118 14.58 -11.88 -9.38
CA LYS A 118 14.13 -11.94 -10.78
C LYS A 118 13.70 -13.36 -11.20
N PRO A 119 14.47 -14.44 -10.99
CA PRO A 119 14.04 -15.79 -11.41
C PRO A 119 12.86 -16.34 -10.61
N ILE A 120 12.54 -15.75 -9.44
CA ILE A 120 11.38 -16.12 -8.62
C ILE A 120 10.13 -15.42 -9.16
N ILE A 121 10.24 -14.13 -9.48
CA ILE A 121 9.11 -13.29 -9.90
C ILE A 121 8.79 -13.46 -11.38
N TYR A 122 9.79 -13.45 -12.25
CA TYR A 122 9.61 -13.40 -13.71
C TYR A 122 9.97 -14.71 -14.38
N LYS A 123 9.38 -14.95 -15.55
CA LYS A 123 9.77 -16.03 -16.46
C LYS A 123 11.22 -15.80 -16.95
N GLU A 124 11.91 -16.86 -17.33
CA GLU A 124 13.32 -16.82 -17.77
C GLU A 124 13.54 -15.82 -18.94
N ASN A 125 12.63 -15.82 -19.91
CA ASN A 125 12.64 -14.92 -21.08
C ASN A 125 11.62 -13.77 -20.94
N ALA A 126 11.42 -13.24 -19.73
CA ALA A 126 10.49 -12.13 -19.51
C ALA A 126 10.97 -10.85 -20.23
N GLU A 127 10.15 -10.35 -21.15
CA GLU A 127 10.38 -9.08 -21.87
C GLU A 127 9.49 -7.97 -21.31
N LYS A 128 8.29 -8.34 -20.86
CA LYS A 128 7.27 -7.43 -20.35
C LYS A 128 7.18 -7.55 -18.84
N PHE A 129 6.77 -6.46 -18.21
CA PHE A 129 6.46 -6.43 -16.79
C PHE A 129 5.33 -7.42 -16.41
N SER A 130 4.47 -7.76 -17.36
CA SER A 130 3.41 -8.77 -17.21
C SER A 130 3.90 -10.23 -17.28
N ASP A 131 5.17 -10.47 -17.65
CA ASP A 131 5.72 -11.82 -17.85
C ASP A 131 6.15 -12.48 -16.53
N VAL A 132 5.23 -12.45 -15.57
CA VAL A 132 5.38 -12.95 -14.21
C VAL A 132 5.22 -14.48 -14.22
N ASN A 133 5.94 -15.17 -13.34
CA ASN A 133 5.77 -16.60 -13.12
C ASN A 133 4.36 -16.94 -12.62
N LYS A 134 3.89 -18.15 -12.91
CA LYS A 134 2.58 -18.64 -12.44
C LYS A 134 2.42 -18.62 -10.91
N ASP A 135 3.55 -18.74 -10.20
CA ASP A 135 3.60 -18.75 -8.73
C ASP A 135 3.84 -17.35 -8.14
N ALA A 136 3.83 -16.31 -8.97
CA ALA A 136 4.05 -14.94 -8.56
C ALA A 136 2.91 -14.03 -9.06
N SER A 137 2.75 -12.91 -8.38
CA SER A 137 1.81 -11.86 -8.74
C SER A 137 2.37 -10.52 -8.29
N PHE A 138 1.85 -9.45 -8.85
CA PHE A 138 2.18 -8.11 -8.37
C PHE A 138 0.95 -7.23 -8.22
N LEU A 139 1.17 -6.12 -7.54
CA LEU A 139 0.27 -4.99 -7.49
C LEU A 139 1.09 -3.70 -7.64
N SER A 140 0.83 -2.95 -8.70
CA SER A 140 1.48 -1.66 -8.96
C SER A 140 0.58 -0.55 -8.45
N ILE A 141 1.01 0.19 -7.42
CA ILE A 141 0.15 1.11 -6.64
C ILE A 141 0.58 2.55 -6.88
N ASN A 142 -0.22 3.30 -7.63
CA ASN A 142 -0.06 4.74 -7.76
C ASN A 142 -0.71 5.42 -6.56
N ILE A 143 0.10 5.82 -5.57
CA ILE A 143 -0.43 6.40 -4.35
C ILE A 143 -1.00 7.77 -4.65
N LEU A 144 -0.39 8.61 -5.49
CA LEU A 144 -0.92 9.95 -5.80
C LEU A 144 -2.38 9.91 -6.24
N GLU A 145 -2.66 9.12 -7.27
CA GLU A 145 -3.99 8.98 -7.87
C GLU A 145 -4.91 8.04 -7.10
N GLY A 146 -4.35 7.24 -6.18
CA GLY A 146 -5.09 6.31 -5.34
C GLY A 146 -5.69 5.13 -6.10
N TYR A 147 -4.95 4.58 -7.04
CA TYR A 147 -5.33 3.35 -7.74
C TYR A 147 -4.21 2.31 -7.70
N ALA A 148 -4.57 1.07 -8.00
CA ALA A 148 -3.60 0.02 -8.24
C ALA A 148 -3.95 -0.83 -9.47
N THR A 149 -2.93 -1.34 -10.14
CA THR A 149 -3.05 -2.24 -11.30
C THR A 149 -2.46 -3.60 -10.95
N ASP A 150 -3.21 -4.67 -11.20
CA ASP A 150 -2.78 -6.04 -10.94
C ASP A 150 -2.04 -6.70 -12.12
N GLY A 151 -1.61 -7.94 -11.93
CA GLY A 151 -0.92 -8.76 -12.94
C GLY A 151 -1.68 -9.00 -14.25
N THR A 152 -2.99 -8.76 -14.30
CA THR A 152 -3.80 -8.85 -15.52
C THR A 152 -3.94 -7.52 -16.26
N GLY A 153 -3.44 -6.43 -15.68
CA GLY A 153 -3.65 -5.08 -16.17
C GLY A 153 -4.96 -4.43 -15.68
N LYS A 154 -5.72 -5.09 -14.79
CA LYS A 154 -6.96 -4.53 -14.26
C LYS A 154 -6.67 -3.47 -13.20
N THR A 155 -7.21 -2.27 -13.40
CA THR A 155 -7.12 -1.15 -12.45
C THR A 155 -8.24 -1.19 -11.40
N GLN A 156 -7.89 -0.87 -10.16
CA GLN A 156 -8.76 -0.82 -8.98
C GLN A 156 -8.64 0.57 -8.34
N ARG A 157 -9.75 1.17 -7.91
CA ARG A 157 -9.82 2.47 -7.21
C ARG A 157 -10.54 2.30 -5.88
#